data_AF-A0A7T8KF05-F1
#
_entry.id   AF-A0A7T8KF05-F1
#
_cell.length_a   1.000
_cell.length_b   1.000
_cell.length_c   1.000
_cell.angle_alpha   90.00
_cell.angle_beta   90.00
_cell.angle_gamma   90.00
#
_symmetry.space_group_name_H-M   'P 1'
#
loop_
_entity.id
_entity.type
_entity.pdbx_description
1 polymer ?
#
loop_
_entity_poly.entity_id
_entity_poly.type
_entity_poly.pdbx_seq_one_letter_code
_entity_poly.pdbx_strand_id
1 'polypeptide(L)' 'KHVEFWPKDMWPPYSPDANPLDYAFWPHIQSKACTLRHANVEAMKASVNEHWTSMSKERRLEAIVIADGGYIDD' A
#
# COMPACT_ATOMS: atom_id res chain seq x y z
N LYS A 1 9.48 -15.00 16.14
CA LYS A 1 10.07 -13.82 15.46
C LYS A 1 9.37 -12.60 16.01
N HIS A 2 10.09 -11.74 16.75
CA HIS A 2 9.56 -10.46 17.20
C HIS A 2 9.45 -9.57 15.95
N VAL A 3 8.25 -9.16 15.59
CA VAL A 3 8.05 -8.18 14.53
C VAL A 3 8.12 -6.84 15.24
N GLU A 4 9.18 -6.07 15.01
CA GLU A 4 9.24 -4.70 15.51
C GLU A 4 8.20 -3.88 14.76
N PHE A 5 7.26 -3.30 15.50
CA PHE A 5 6.29 -2.37 14.95
C PHE A 5 6.96 -1.02 14.72
N TRP A 6 6.50 -0.32 13.69
CA TRP A 6 6.91 1.04 13.43
C TRP A 6 6.51 1.96 14.61
N PRO A 7 7.38 2.88 15.06
CA PRO A 7 7.06 3.87 16.07
C PRO A 7 5.85 4.71 15.65
N LYS A 8 5.00 5.09 16.61
CA LYS A 8 3.79 5.89 16.34
C LYS A 8 4.08 7.22 15.63
N ASP A 9 5.29 7.75 15.82
CA ASP A 9 5.74 9.04 15.31
C ASP A 9 6.62 8.89 14.05
N MET A 10 6.62 7.71 13.41
CA MET A 10 7.40 7.45 12.20
C MET A 10 6.94 8.30 11.01
N TRP A 11 5.64 8.64 10.93
CA TRP A 11 5.11 9.50 9.87
C TRP A 11 4.54 10.79 10.43
N PRO A 12 4.72 11.92 9.71
CA PRO A 12 4.03 13.15 10.05
C PRO A 12 2.50 12.97 9.99
N PRO A 13 1.75 13.66 10.87
CA PRO A 13 0.30 13.67 10.77
C PRO A 13 -0.15 14.25 9.43
N TYR A 14 -1.16 13.63 8.81
CA TYR A 14 -1.74 14.03 7.52
C TYR A 14 -0.83 13.90 6.29
N SER A 15 0.21 13.04 6.35
CA SER A 15 1.08 12.74 5.21
C SER A 15 0.83 11.32 4.67
N PRO A 16 -0.25 11.11 3.88
CA PRO A 16 -0.50 9.81 3.24
C PRO A 16 0.61 9.43 2.23
N ASP A 17 1.30 10.43 1.68
CA ASP A 17 2.51 10.31 0.86
C ASP A 17 3.70 9.74 1.65
N ALA A 18 3.73 9.92 2.97
CA ALA A 18 4.78 9.35 3.82
C ALA A 18 4.52 7.87 4.19
N ASN A 19 3.29 7.36 4.05
CA ASN A 19 2.96 5.97 4.39
C ASN A 19 3.00 5.05 3.14
N PRO A 20 3.94 4.09 3.06
CA PRO A 20 4.05 3.13 1.95
C PRO A 20 2.76 2.39 1.60
N LEU A 21 1.91 2.15 2.58
CA LEU A 21 0.61 1.53 2.31
C LEU A 21 -0.35 2.49 1.61
N ASP A 22 -0.33 3.77 1.96
CA ASP A 22 -1.27 4.75 1.44
C ASP A 22 -0.87 5.29 0.06
N TYR A 23 0.42 5.48 -0.22
CA TYR A 23 0.83 6.01 -1.54
C TYR A 23 1.14 4.93 -2.59
N ALA A 24 1.55 3.72 -2.21
CA ALA A 24 1.93 2.68 -3.17
C ALA A 24 0.91 1.53 -3.22
N PHE A 25 0.56 0.97 -2.06
CA PHE A 25 -0.31 -0.21 -2.00
C PHE A 25 -1.77 0.13 -2.31
N TRP A 26 -2.36 1.13 -1.67
CA TRP A 26 -3.77 1.43 -1.85
C TRP A 26 -4.16 1.86 -3.26
N PRO A 27 -3.43 2.77 -3.94
CA PRO A 27 -3.74 3.12 -5.31
C PRO A 27 -3.65 1.91 -6.24
N HIS A 28 -2.67 1.01 -6.03
CA HIS A 28 -2.55 -0.21 -6.82
C HIS A 28 -3.76 -1.13 -6.63
N ILE A 29 -4.10 -1.47 -5.38
CA ILE A 29 -5.24 -2.33 -5.08
C ILE A 29 -6.54 -1.70 -5.58
N GLN A 30 -6.74 -0.40 -5.36
CA GLN A 30 -7.92 0.30 -5.84
C GLN A 30 -8.04 0.23 -7.37
N SER A 31 -6.95 0.46 -8.10
CA SER A 31 -6.93 0.39 -9.57
C SER A 31 -7.17 -1.00 -10.17
N LYS A 32 -7.12 -2.06 -9.35
CA LYS A 32 -7.25 -3.46 -9.80
C LYS A 32 -8.47 -4.13 -9.19
N ALA A 33 -8.49 -4.26 -7.86
CA ALA A 33 -9.55 -4.94 -7.13
C ALA A 33 -10.87 -4.16 -7.12
N CYS A 34 -10.83 -2.82 -7.15
CA CYS A 34 -12.05 -1.99 -7.08
C CYS A 34 -12.61 -1.56 -8.45
N THR A 35 -12.09 -2.13 -9.54
CA THR A 35 -12.61 -1.86 -10.90
C THR A 35 -13.93 -2.58 -11.19
N LEU A 36 -14.25 -3.61 -10.40
CA LEU A 36 -15.43 -4.45 -10.57
C LEU A 36 -16.17 -4.57 -9.24
N ARG A 37 -17.49 -4.74 -9.32
CA ARG A 37 -18.32 -5.01 -8.15
C ARG A 37 -18.16 -6.48 -7.73
N HIS A 38 -17.77 -6.70 -6.48
CA HIS A 38 -17.70 -8.03 -5.89
C HIS A 38 -19.07 -8.54 -5.44
N ALA A 39 -19.31 -9.84 -5.56
CA ALA A 39 -20.57 -10.46 -5.15
C ALA A 39 -20.77 -10.44 -3.63
N ASN A 40 -19.69 -10.44 -2.86
CA ASN A 40 -19.68 -10.39 -1.40
C ASN A 40 -18.30 -9.97 -0.88
N VAL A 41 -18.20 -9.79 0.44
CA VAL A 41 -16.98 -9.37 1.13
C VAL A 41 -15.85 -10.38 0.99
N GLU A 42 -16.14 -11.68 0.93
CA GLU A 42 -15.10 -12.71 0.80
C GLU A 42 -14.46 -12.69 -0.59
N ALA A 43 -15.26 -12.49 -1.64
CA ALA A 43 -14.74 -12.27 -3.00
C ALA A 43 -13.86 -11.02 -3.07
N MET A 44 -14.25 -9.93 -2.40
CA MET A 44 -13.44 -8.72 -2.31
C MET A 44 -12.10 -8.99 -1.60
N LYS A 45 -12.10 -9.66 -0.44
CA LYS A 45 -10.87 -10.02 0.28
C LYS A 45 -9.95 -10.90 -0.57
N ALA A 46 -10.51 -11.87 -1.30
CA ALA A 46 -9.74 -12.73 -2.20
C ALA A 46 -9.06 -11.91 -3.31
N SER A 47 -9.80 -11.00 -3.95
CA SER A 47 -9.26 -10.13 -5.00
C SER A 47 -8.16 -9.20 -4.49
N VAL A 48 -8.31 -8.61 -3.30
CA VAL A 48 -7.26 -7.79 -2.67
C VAL A 48 -5.99 -8.62 -2.43
N ASN A 49 -6.13 -9.83 -1.87
CA ASN A 49 -5.00 -10.72 -1.61
C ASN A 49 -4.31 -11.17 -2.89
N GLU A 50 -5.07 -11.51 -3.93
CA GLU A 50 -4.53 -11.88 -5.24
C GLU A 50 -3.65 -10.76 -5.81
N HIS A 51 -4.19 -9.54 -5.90
CA HIS A 51 -3.44 -8.41 -6.44
C HIS A 51 -2.22 -8.07 -5.58
N TRP A 52 -2.34 -8.13 -4.25
CA TRP A 52 -1.20 -7.97 -3.35
C TRP A 52 -0.09 -8.99 -3.60
N THR A 53 -0.43 -10.28 -3.77
CA THR A 53 0.56 -11.33 -4.04
C THR A 53 1.20 -11.20 -5.41
N SER A 54 0.50 -10.59 -6.37
CA SER A 54 1.01 -10.33 -7.72
C SER A 54 1.95 -9.12 -7.82
N MET A 55 1.99 -8.24 -6.80
CA MET A 55 2.92 -7.11 -6.76
C MET A 55 4.36 -7.62 -6.57
N SER A 56 5.28 -7.18 -7.43
CA SER A 56 6.71 -7.49 -7.30
C SER A 56 7.27 -6.95 -5.96
N LYS A 57 8.31 -7.60 -5.43
CA LYS A 57 8.93 -7.19 -4.14
C LYS A 57 9.57 -5.81 -4.25
N GLU A 58 10.04 -5.46 -5.44
CA GLU A 58 10.69 -4.20 -5.77
C GLU A 58 9.71 -3.04 -5.66
N ARG A 59 8.48 -3.17 -6.19
CA ARG A 59 7.42 -2.15 -6.01
C ARG A 59 6.98 -1.95 -4.55
N ARG A 60 7.24 -2.93 -3.68
CA ARG A 60 6.90 -2.85 -2.24
C ARG A 60 7.96 -2.13 -1.40
N LEU A 61 9.16 -1.88 -1.95
CA LEU A 61 10.30 -1.31 -1.22
C LEU A 61 10.96 -0.12 -1.94
N GLU A 62 11.06 -0.13 -3.27
CA GLU A 62 11.71 0.95 -4.04
C GLU A 62 11.02 2.29 -3.84
N ALA A 63 9.69 2.28 -3.74
CA ALA A 63 8.93 3.50 -3.52
C ALA A 63 9.22 4.12 -2.14
N ILE A 64 9.67 3.33 -1.15
CA ILE A 64 10.01 3.78 0.21
C ILE A 64 11.43 4.37 0.23
N VAL A 65 12.34 3.74 -0.51
CA VAL A 65 13.75 4.11 -0.57
C VAL A 65 13.97 5.35 -1.46
N ILE A 66 13.16 5.55 -2.50
CA ILE A 66 13.30 6.70 -3.42
C ILE A 66 12.71 7.99 -2.83
N ALA A 67 11.72 7.90 -1.94
CA ALA A 67 11.00 9.07 -1.45
C ALA A 67 11.76 9.86 -0.36
N ASP A 68 12.67 9.25 0.41
CA ASP A 68 13.35 9.86 1.57
C ASP A 68 12.42 10.71 2.47
N GLY A 69 11.13 10.34 2.55
CA GLY A 69 10.10 11.07 3.28
C GLY A 69 9.63 12.40 2.66
N GLY A 70 9.96 12.69 1.40
CA GLY A 70 9.54 13.87 0.66
C GLY A 70 8.26 13.66 -0.18
N TYR A 71 7.54 14.76 -0.41
CA TYR A 71 6.38 14.81 -1.32
C TYR A 71 6.80 14.38 -2.74
N ILE A 72 6.06 13.44 -3.31
CA ILE A 72 6.15 13.10 -4.74
C ILE A 72 4.98 13.81 -5.42
N ASP A 73 5.27 14.92 -6.12
CA ASP A 73 4.30 15.56 -7.01
C ASP A 73 4.11 14.69 -8.27
N ASP A 74 2.88 14.72 -8.82
CA ASP A 74 2.45 14.01 -10.04
C ASP A 74 3.19 14.46 -11.31
#